data_AF-A0A7S2B468-F1
#
_entry.id   AF-A0A7S2B468-F1
#
_cell.length_a   1.000
_cell.length_b   1.000
_cell.length_c   1.000
_cell.angle_alpha   90.00
_cell.angle_beta   90.00
_cell.angle_gamma   90.00
#
_symmetry.space_group_name_H-M   'P 1'
#
loop_
_entity.id
_entity.type
_entity.pdbx_description
1 polymer ?
#
loop_
_entity_poly.entity_id
_entity_poly.type
_entity_poly.pdbx_seq_one_letter_code
_entity_poly.pdbx_strand_id
1 'polypeptide(L)'
;PFAQCSALAYAMFIPVVYHSMQSERRALKWALPTFAAYCAPFKIVLLGEVSFTTWYNFMFMMSLATHADLVTNGLFLAKILKTMWCNGEQAGVIRELWRKTIEASFLTRWIPGFSNLFGLLGLGWALMLLQPLLCYIYAWPVPGQEVEYGMNSMAGGYVTPWVKLRDAVAHVKAKVRGVNPPAEESRVWHADVFQALAAVNRMVTLIEKNLVWSLNRAREFCANNDFYRAYNTLASEFERVCQRHILVNLLEKAYMLEVQVTIFAISRCLAPRDLPPLQRVDWQMAMSLGFTFMTFLKVLYDAAWQLNQVRKFVDENEVPANLKKQDPRIEDRKGHLRTTRRVFLVVLILLAAAFVHCSVKAVMAFVCEDSMWDIPLDTGKGIDWKGCVDISSSVGVLQHHLGDQNHAR
;
A
#
# COMPACT_ATOMS: atom_id res chain seq x y z
N PRO A 1 19.57 22.52 2.93
CA PRO A 1 19.70 22.10 1.51
C PRO A 1 18.34 21.91 0.81
N PHE A 2 17.39 21.20 1.43
CA PHE A 2 16.05 21.07 0.88
C PHE A 2 15.16 22.28 1.20
N ALA A 3 14.22 22.58 0.31
CA ALA A 3 13.21 23.61 0.53
C ALA A 3 12.37 23.28 1.78
N GLN A 4 12.11 24.25 2.64
CA GLN A 4 11.21 24.03 3.77
C GLN A 4 9.76 24.26 3.36
N CYS A 5 8.87 23.35 3.75
CA CYS A 5 7.44 23.58 3.65
C CYS A 5 7.02 24.52 4.79
N SER A 6 6.22 25.55 4.48
CA SER A 6 5.66 26.41 5.51
C SER A 6 4.62 25.65 6.35
N ALA A 7 4.44 26.03 7.61
CA ALA A 7 3.37 25.47 8.46
C ALA A 7 1.98 25.66 7.83
N LEU A 8 1.79 26.74 7.04
CA LEU A 8 0.58 26.99 6.29
C LEU A 8 0.28 25.87 5.27
N ALA A 9 1.30 25.30 4.63
CA ALA A 9 1.12 24.18 3.71
C ALA A 9 0.50 22.96 4.39
N TYR A 10 0.90 22.65 5.63
CA TYR A 10 0.28 21.59 6.44
C TYR A 10 -1.14 21.95 6.86
N ALA A 11 -1.36 23.21 7.28
CA ALA A 11 -2.67 23.69 7.71
C ALA A 11 -3.73 23.59 6.59
N MET A 12 -3.35 23.80 5.33
CA MET A 12 -4.26 23.66 4.17
C MET A 12 -4.83 22.25 4.01
N PHE A 13 -4.19 21.21 4.56
CA PHE A 13 -4.71 19.84 4.48
C PHE A 13 -5.66 19.48 5.62
N ILE A 14 -5.70 20.25 6.71
CA ILE A 14 -6.60 19.98 7.85
C ILE A 14 -8.07 19.87 7.41
N PRO A 15 -8.61 20.79 6.59
CA PRO A 15 -10.00 20.68 6.12
C PRO A 15 -10.25 19.42 5.28
N VAL A 16 -9.27 19.01 4.46
CA VAL A 16 -9.37 17.82 3.60
C VAL A 16 -9.41 16.56 4.47
N VAL A 17 -8.46 16.42 5.39
CA VAL A 17 -8.41 15.28 6.33
C VAL A 17 -9.68 15.24 7.19
N TYR A 18 -10.11 16.39 7.72
CA TYR A 18 -11.35 16.48 8.49
C TYR A 18 -12.56 16.03 7.67
N HIS A 19 -12.70 16.49 6.42
CA HIS A 19 -13.77 16.07 5.53
C HIS A 19 -13.74 14.56 5.27
N SER A 20 -12.57 13.98 4.98
CA SER A 20 -12.40 12.54 4.80
C SER A 20 -12.84 11.74 6.04
N MET A 21 -12.41 12.16 7.25
CA MET A 21 -12.80 11.50 8.50
C MET A 21 -14.31 11.61 8.78
N GLN A 22 -14.93 12.75 8.44
CA GLN A 22 -16.38 12.92 8.57
C GLN A 22 -17.14 12.01 7.59
N SER A 23 -16.66 11.89 6.35
CA SER A 23 -17.23 10.99 5.35
C SER A 23 -17.12 9.53 5.79
N GLU A 24 -15.97 9.11 6.32
CA GLU A 24 -15.79 7.78 6.91
C GLU A 24 -16.76 7.54 8.08
N ARG A 25 -16.90 8.50 9.00
CA ARG A 25 -17.84 8.39 10.12
C ARG A 25 -19.29 8.24 9.65
N ARG A 26 -19.69 8.97 8.61
CA ARG A 26 -21.05 8.86 8.02
C ARG A 26 -21.25 7.49 7.38
N ALA A 27 -20.28 7.03 6.60
CA ALA A 27 -20.28 5.72 5.98
C ALA A 27 -20.34 4.58 7.02
N LEU A 28 -19.58 4.70 8.11
CA LEU A 28 -19.55 3.71 9.18
C LEU A 28 -20.92 3.52 9.84
N LYS A 29 -21.76 4.55 9.96
CA LYS A 29 -23.11 4.40 10.52
C LYS A 29 -23.95 3.36 9.78
N TRP A 30 -23.72 3.19 8.48
CA TRP A 30 -24.43 2.22 7.65
C TRP A 30 -23.82 0.81 7.74
N ALA A 31 -22.50 0.70 7.90
CA ALA A 31 -21.81 -0.58 8.03
C ALA A 31 -21.84 -1.15 9.46
N LEU A 32 -22.01 -0.27 10.46
CA LEU A 32 -21.86 -0.61 11.88
C LEU A 32 -22.82 -1.70 12.37
N PRO A 33 -24.13 -1.68 12.05
CA PRO A 33 -25.04 -2.74 12.50
C PRO A 33 -24.59 -4.12 12.01
N THR A 34 -24.17 -4.22 10.75
CA THR A 34 -23.65 -5.46 10.16
C THR A 34 -22.35 -5.90 10.83
N PHE A 35 -21.42 -4.97 11.09
CA PHE A 35 -20.19 -5.31 11.79
C PHE A 35 -20.42 -5.73 13.24
N ALA A 36 -21.34 -5.09 13.95
CA ALA A 36 -21.70 -5.46 15.31
C ALA A 36 -22.35 -6.85 15.35
N ALA A 37 -23.28 -7.14 14.43
CA ALA A 37 -23.98 -8.43 14.37
C ALA A 37 -23.06 -9.59 13.96
N TYR A 38 -22.22 -9.40 12.94
CA TYR A 38 -21.46 -10.49 12.34
C TYR A 38 -19.99 -10.52 12.73
N CYS A 39 -19.38 -9.43 13.19
CA CYS A 39 -17.93 -9.36 13.44
C CYS A 39 -17.58 -9.24 14.92
N ALA A 40 -18.56 -9.22 15.83
CA ALA A 40 -18.32 -9.37 17.25
C ALA A 40 -17.90 -10.82 17.61
N PRO A 41 -17.04 -11.02 18.62
CA PRO A 41 -16.35 -10.00 19.41
C PRO A 41 -15.23 -9.29 18.63
N PHE A 42 -15.04 -8.00 18.90
CA PHE A 42 -13.97 -7.21 18.28
C PHE A 42 -12.62 -7.60 18.91
N LYS A 43 -11.62 -7.89 18.07
CA LYS A 43 -10.27 -8.27 18.52
C LYS A 43 -9.21 -7.32 17.99
N ILE A 44 -8.27 -6.96 18.85
CA ILE A 44 -6.99 -6.31 18.51
C ILE A 44 -5.92 -7.31 18.94
N VAL A 45 -5.03 -7.76 18.05
CA VAL A 45 -4.14 -8.92 18.33
C VAL A 45 -3.35 -8.77 19.63
N LEU A 46 -2.86 -7.58 19.96
CA LEU A 46 -2.09 -7.33 21.18
C LEU A 46 -2.94 -7.24 22.46
N LEU A 47 -4.23 -6.92 22.33
CA LEU A 47 -5.14 -6.67 23.47
C LEU A 47 -6.20 -7.76 23.62
N GLY A 48 -6.27 -8.72 22.71
CA GLY A 48 -7.30 -9.74 22.68
C GLY A 48 -8.67 -9.17 22.32
N GLU A 49 -9.71 -9.62 23.01
CA GLU A 49 -11.08 -9.12 22.86
C GLU A 49 -11.22 -7.76 23.52
N VAL A 50 -11.77 -6.80 22.79
CA VAL A 50 -11.90 -5.42 23.22
C VAL A 50 -13.33 -4.92 23.06
N SER A 51 -13.69 -3.90 23.82
CA SER A 51 -14.96 -3.20 23.63
C SER A 51 -15.04 -2.58 22.23
N PHE A 52 -16.26 -2.38 21.73
CA PHE A 52 -16.48 -1.67 20.47
C PHE A 52 -15.84 -0.27 20.49
N THR A 53 -15.97 0.48 21.59
CA THR A 53 -15.40 1.82 21.74
C THR A 53 -13.88 1.82 21.61
N THR A 54 -13.20 0.86 22.24
CA THR A 54 -11.74 0.70 22.15
C THR A 54 -11.32 0.37 20.71
N TRP A 55 -12.00 -0.58 20.06
CA TRP A 55 -11.74 -0.92 18.67
C TRP A 55 -11.97 0.28 17.74
N TYR A 56 -13.10 0.99 17.89
CA TYR A 56 -13.44 2.14 17.07
C TYR A 56 -12.40 3.26 17.18
N ASN A 57 -12.04 3.66 18.41
CA ASN A 57 -11.05 4.70 18.63
C ASN A 57 -9.69 4.32 18.03
N PHE A 58 -9.26 3.07 18.22
CA PHE A 58 -8.02 2.58 17.64
C PHE A 58 -8.05 2.63 16.10
N MET A 59 -9.10 2.10 15.47
CA MET A 59 -9.24 2.10 14.00
C MET A 59 -9.39 3.52 13.43
N PHE A 60 -10.06 4.42 14.16
CA PHE A 60 -10.20 5.83 13.79
C PHE A 60 -8.83 6.54 13.80
N MET A 61 -8.01 6.30 14.83
CA MET A 61 -6.64 6.82 14.89
C MET A 61 -5.76 6.25 13.76
N MET A 62 -5.90 4.97 13.44
CA MET A 62 -5.20 4.37 12.31
C MET A 62 -5.65 4.97 10.98
N SER A 63 -6.94 5.25 10.82
CA SER A 63 -7.45 5.93 9.61
C SER A 63 -6.87 7.33 9.48
N LEU A 64 -6.88 8.11 10.57
CA LEU A 64 -6.25 9.43 10.62
C LEU A 64 -4.76 9.37 10.23
N ALA A 65 -4.02 8.37 10.74
CA ALA A 65 -2.62 8.17 10.37
C ALA A 65 -2.45 7.86 8.87
N THR A 66 -3.34 7.07 8.25
CA THR A 66 -3.27 6.80 6.81
C THR A 66 -3.61 8.00 5.93
N HIS A 67 -4.47 8.91 6.41
CA HIS A 67 -4.72 10.20 5.77
C HIS A 67 -3.54 11.16 5.96
N ALA A 68 -2.95 11.21 7.15
CA ALA A 68 -1.75 12.00 7.41
C ALA A 68 -0.58 11.54 6.52
N ASP A 69 -0.38 10.23 6.37
CA ASP A 69 0.61 9.64 5.46
C ASP A 69 0.40 10.07 4.00
N LEU A 70 -0.84 10.19 3.52
CA LEU A 70 -1.12 10.71 2.18
C LEU A 70 -0.65 12.17 2.04
N VAL A 71 -0.98 13.00 3.04
CA VAL A 71 -0.62 14.42 3.07
C VAL A 71 0.90 14.61 3.15
N THR A 72 1.57 13.87 4.03
CA THR A 72 3.02 13.98 4.20
C THR A 72 3.76 13.48 2.96
N ASN A 73 3.27 12.44 2.29
CA ASN A 73 3.79 12.02 0.98
C ASN A 73 3.69 13.12 -0.08
N GLY A 74 2.54 13.79 -0.17
CA GLY A 74 2.35 14.90 -1.09
C GLY A 74 3.28 16.09 -0.80
N LEU A 75 3.43 16.45 0.48
CA LEU A 75 4.33 17.52 0.92
C LEU A 75 5.81 17.17 0.71
N PHE A 76 6.19 15.92 0.99
CA PHE A 76 7.52 15.39 0.72
C PHE A 76 7.87 15.50 -0.76
N LEU A 77 6.96 15.09 -1.65
CA LEU A 77 7.16 15.21 -3.09
C LEU A 77 7.26 16.69 -3.51
N ALA A 78 6.36 17.55 -3.03
CA ALA A 78 6.37 18.98 -3.33
C ALA A 78 7.68 19.64 -2.89
N LYS A 79 8.21 19.24 -1.73
CA LYS A 79 9.51 19.68 -1.20
C LYS A 79 10.66 19.30 -2.14
N ILE A 80 10.69 18.06 -2.62
CA ILE A 80 11.73 17.63 -3.56
C ILE A 80 11.59 18.38 -4.88
N LEU A 81 10.39 18.44 -5.46
CA LEU A 81 10.14 19.14 -6.73
C LEU A 81 10.54 20.62 -6.65
N LYS A 82 10.18 21.30 -5.55
CA LYS A 82 10.59 22.70 -5.33
C LYS A 82 12.11 22.84 -5.20
N THR A 83 12.76 21.94 -4.49
CA THR A 83 14.23 21.92 -4.36
C THR A 83 14.88 21.74 -5.74
N MET A 84 14.33 20.85 -6.55
CA MET A 84 14.81 20.57 -7.90
C MET A 84 14.60 21.74 -8.87
N TRP A 85 13.50 22.49 -8.72
CA TRP A 85 13.16 23.60 -9.61
C TRP A 85 13.88 24.90 -9.26
N CYS A 86 13.98 25.23 -7.97
CA CYS A 86 14.50 26.53 -7.54
C CYS A 86 16.03 26.57 -7.48
N ASN A 87 16.70 25.45 -7.23
CA ASN A 87 18.14 25.44 -6.94
C ASN A 87 18.87 24.58 -7.98
N GLY A 88 19.03 25.09 -9.21
CA GLY A 88 19.57 24.31 -10.34
C GLY A 88 20.87 23.57 -10.03
N GLU A 89 21.82 24.20 -9.32
CA GLU A 89 23.07 23.57 -8.89
C GLU A 89 22.82 22.49 -7.83
N GLN A 90 22.11 22.80 -6.73
CA GLN A 90 21.76 21.80 -5.68
C GLN A 90 20.96 20.63 -6.25
N ALA A 91 20.12 20.86 -7.26
CA ALA A 91 19.39 19.84 -7.97
C ALA A 91 20.33 18.91 -8.76
N GLY A 92 21.44 19.43 -9.30
CA GLY A 92 22.52 18.63 -9.87
C GLY A 92 23.17 17.73 -8.82
N VAL A 93 23.46 18.29 -7.65
CA VAL A 93 24.03 17.56 -6.50
C VAL A 93 23.15 16.40 -6.05
N ILE A 94 21.86 16.68 -5.81
CA ILE A 94 20.89 15.68 -5.36
C ILE A 94 20.75 14.58 -6.43
N ARG A 95 20.72 14.94 -7.72
CA ARG A 95 20.68 13.96 -8.82
C ARG A 95 21.91 13.07 -8.84
N GLU A 96 23.09 13.64 -8.64
CA GLU A 96 24.34 12.88 -8.64
C GLU A 96 24.42 11.94 -7.43
N LEU A 97 24.07 12.41 -6.24
CA LEU A 97 24.00 11.57 -5.04
C LEU A 97 22.97 10.45 -5.19
N TRP A 98 21.79 10.76 -5.73
CA TRP A 98 20.79 9.75 -6.06
C TRP A 98 21.33 8.72 -7.04
N ARG A 99 21.91 9.18 -8.16
CA ARG A 99 22.46 8.33 -9.21
C ARG A 99 23.49 7.37 -8.64
N LYS A 100 24.46 7.87 -7.86
CA LYS A 100 25.49 7.03 -7.23
C LYS A 100 24.91 5.99 -6.27
N THR A 101 23.96 6.42 -5.43
CA THR A 101 23.31 5.51 -4.47
C THR A 101 22.53 4.42 -5.18
N ILE A 102 21.80 4.76 -6.24
CA ILE A 102 20.95 3.82 -6.95
C ILE A 102 21.76 2.91 -7.89
N GLU A 103 22.84 3.40 -8.51
CA GLU A 103 23.78 2.58 -9.29
C GLU A 103 24.58 1.58 -8.44
N ALA A 104 24.78 1.89 -7.16
CA ALA A 104 25.30 0.96 -6.18
C ALA A 104 24.27 -0.13 -5.80
N SER A 105 22.98 0.19 -5.92
CA SER A 105 21.90 -0.72 -5.56
C SER A 105 21.75 -1.92 -6.47
N PHE A 106 21.36 -3.05 -5.87
CA PHE A 106 21.03 -4.28 -6.61
C PHE A 106 19.95 -4.07 -7.68
N LEU A 107 19.01 -3.14 -7.45
CA LEU A 107 17.85 -2.92 -8.32
C LEU A 107 18.23 -2.35 -9.70
N THR A 108 19.27 -1.51 -9.80
CA THR A 108 19.65 -0.92 -11.10
C THR A 108 20.19 -1.94 -12.08
N ARG A 109 20.72 -3.06 -11.61
CA ARG A 109 21.15 -4.16 -12.48
C ARG A 109 20.00 -4.73 -13.30
N TRP A 110 18.78 -4.68 -12.77
CA TRP A 110 17.62 -5.34 -13.37
C TRP A 110 16.64 -4.37 -14.01
N ILE A 111 16.57 -3.12 -13.55
CA ILE A 111 15.56 -2.17 -14.01
C ILE A 111 16.22 -0.93 -14.64
N PRO A 112 16.27 -0.83 -15.98
CA PRO A 112 16.83 0.34 -16.65
C PRO A 112 15.99 1.59 -16.34
N GLY A 113 16.67 2.73 -16.16
CA GLY A 113 16.03 4.03 -15.91
C GLY A 113 15.80 4.39 -14.44
N PHE A 114 16.11 3.51 -13.48
CA PHE A 114 15.99 3.80 -12.05
C PHE A 114 16.94 4.91 -11.55
N SER A 115 17.99 5.24 -12.30
CA SER A 115 18.87 6.38 -11.98
C SER A 115 18.21 7.75 -12.21
N ASN A 116 17.11 7.82 -12.98
CA ASN A 116 16.41 9.08 -13.23
C ASN A 116 15.44 9.43 -12.09
N LEU A 117 15.94 10.18 -11.10
CA LEU A 117 15.16 10.64 -9.95
C LEU A 117 13.85 11.32 -10.35
N PHE A 118 13.84 12.16 -11.39
CA PHE A 118 12.64 12.89 -11.79
C PHE A 118 11.56 11.96 -12.36
N GLY A 119 11.98 11.03 -13.22
CA GLY A 119 11.07 10.01 -13.76
C GLY A 119 10.47 9.14 -12.65
N LEU A 120 11.26 8.80 -11.64
CA LEU A 120 10.80 8.05 -10.47
C LEU A 120 9.82 8.87 -9.62
N LEU A 121 10.16 10.10 -9.23
CA LEU A 121 9.22 10.96 -8.48
C LEU A 121 7.91 11.19 -9.23
N GLY A 122 7.97 11.38 -10.55
CA GLY A 122 6.80 11.46 -11.42
C GLY A 122 5.98 10.17 -11.43
N LEU A 123 6.63 9.00 -11.46
CA LEU A 123 5.98 7.70 -11.34
C LEU A 123 5.32 7.54 -9.97
N GLY A 124 5.98 7.90 -8.87
CA GLY A 124 5.42 7.88 -7.52
C GLY A 124 4.15 8.73 -7.42
N TRP A 125 4.17 9.93 -7.99
CA TRP A 125 2.99 10.78 -8.07
C TRP A 125 1.86 10.18 -8.93
N ALA A 126 2.20 9.62 -10.09
CA ALA A 126 1.23 8.93 -10.95
C ALA A 126 0.61 7.72 -10.25
N LEU A 127 1.38 6.98 -9.44
CA LEU A 127 0.88 5.87 -8.63
C LEU A 127 -0.10 6.33 -7.56
N MET A 128 0.03 7.54 -6.99
CA MET A 128 -0.99 8.09 -6.09
C MET A 128 -2.33 8.32 -6.80
N LEU A 129 -2.33 8.60 -8.12
CA LEU A 129 -3.54 8.70 -8.95
C LEU A 129 -4.17 7.34 -9.29
N LEU A 130 -3.49 6.23 -9.01
CA LEU A 130 -4.06 4.90 -9.17
C LEU A 130 -5.31 4.74 -8.31
N GLN A 131 -5.33 5.32 -7.10
CA GLN A 131 -6.49 5.25 -6.21
C GLN A 131 -7.77 5.81 -6.85
N PRO A 132 -7.87 7.09 -7.25
CA PRO A 132 -9.08 7.61 -7.89
C PRO A 132 -9.44 6.86 -9.19
N LEU A 133 -8.45 6.39 -9.95
CA LEU A 133 -8.70 5.55 -11.12
C LEU A 133 -9.35 4.21 -10.76
N LEU A 134 -8.84 3.54 -9.72
CA LEU A 134 -9.43 2.30 -9.22
C LEU A 134 -10.84 2.56 -8.67
N CYS A 135 -11.06 3.66 -7.93
CA CYS A 135 -12.40 4.08 -7.49
C CYS A 135 -13.37 4.14 -8.67
N TYR A 136 -13.00 4.83 -9.75
CA TYR A 136 -13.81 4.91 -10.96
C TYR A 136 -14.07 3.53 -11.57
N ILE A 137 -13.03 2.71 -11.75
CA ILE A 137 -13.11 1.38 -12.37
C ILE A 137 -13.99 0.42 -11.56
N TYR A 138 -13.92 0.48 -10.22
CA TYR A 138 -14.67 -0.40 -9.33
C TYR A 138 -16.11 0.06 -9.08
N ALA A 139 -16.36 1.37 -9.06
CA ALA A 139 -17.64 1.91 -8.61
C ALA A 139 -18.56 2.40 -9.72
N TRP A 140 -18.00 2.85 -10.85
CA TRP A 140 -18.80 3.48 -11.89
C TRP A 140 -19.59 2.43 -12.68
N PRO A 141 -20.93 2.51 -12.73
CA PRO A 141 -21.73 1.60 -13.54
C PRO A 141 -21.49 1.88 -15.03
N VAL A 142 -21.49 0.83 -15.85
CA VAL A 142 -21.36 0.98 -17.30
C VAL A 142 -22.57 1.76 -17.84
N PRO A 143 -22.37 2.70 -18.79
CA PRO A 143 -23.46 3.47 -19.37
C PRO A 143 -24.58 2.58 -19.95
N GLY A 144 -25.83 2.97 -19.73
CA GLY A 144 -27.01 2.25 -20.22
C GLY A 144 -27.57 1.18 -19.27
N GLN A 145 -26.97 0.99 -18.09
CA GLN A 145 -27.56 0.16 -17.05
C GLN A 145 -28.41 0.99 -16.09
N GLU A 146 -29.64 0.52 -15.84
CA GLU A 146 -30.48 1.06 -14.77
C GLU A 146 -29.90 0.62 -13.43
N VAL A 147 -29.38 1.59 -12.68
CA VAL A 147 -28.92 1.36 -11.30
C VAL A 147 -30.06 1.76 -10.38
N GLU A 148 -30.70 0.76 -9.80
CA GLU A 148 -31.67 1.00 -8.75
C GLU A 148 -30.93 1.42 -7.46
N TYR A 149 -31.41 2.49 -6.83
CA TYR A 149 -30.92 2.98 -5.54
C TYR A 149 -32.02 2.85 -4.49
N GLY A 150 -31.86 1.92 -3.54
CA GLY A 150 -32.84 1.63 -2.50
C GLY A 150 -32.40 0.46 -1.62
N MET A 151 -33.02 0.26 -0.45
CA MET A 151 -32.66 -0.86 0.44
C MET A 151 -32.83 -2.24 -0.21
N ASN A 152 -33.76 -2.35 -1.17
CA ASN A 152 -34.05 -3.59 -1.91
C ASN A 152 -33.45 -3.59 -3.33
N SER A 153 -32.75 -2.52 -3.72
CA SER A 153 -32.25 -2.31 -5.09
C SER A 153 -31.03 -3.16 -5.46
N MET A 154 -30.76 -4.20 -4.67
CA MET A 154 -29.58 -5.05 -4.77
C MET A 154 -29.82 -6.36 -5.51
N ALA A 155 -31.07 -6.72 -5.83
CA ALA A 155 -31.36 -8.03 -6.42
C ALA A 155 -30.63 -8.21 -7.76
N GLY A 156 -30.63 -7.14 -8.59
CA GLY A 156 -30.00 -7.17 -9.90
C GLY A 156 -28.48 -7.07 -9.87
N GLY A 157 -27.87 -6.31 -8.95
CA GLY A 157 -26.47 -5.89 -9.09
C GLY A 157 -26.23 -5.08 -10.38
N TYR A 158 -25.00 -4.65 -10.62
CA TYR A 158 -24.65 -3.91 -11.83
C TYR A 158 -23.25 -4.28 -12.33
N VAL A 159 -22.96 -3.92 -13.58
CA VAL A 159 -21.69 -4.18 -14.25
C VAL A 159 -20.87 -2.90 -14.22
N THR A 160 -19.61 -3.04 -13.81
CA THR A 160 -18.62 -1.95 -13.79
C THR A 160 -17.51 -2.22 -14.80
N PRO A 161 -16.68 -1.22 -15.16
CA PRO A 161 -15.50 -1.43 -16.00
C PRO A 161 -14.61 -2.57 -15.50
N TRP A 162 -14.44 -2.71 -14.18
CA TRP A 162 -13.71 -3.81 -13.56
C TRP A 162 -14.31 -5.18 -13.90
N VAL A 163 -15.63 -5.30 -13.77
CA VAL A 163 -16.35 -6.54 -14.06
C VAL A 163 -16.17 -6.95 -15.51
N LYS A 164 -16.31 -6.01 -16.45
CA LYS A 164 -16.06 -6.26 -17.88
C LYS A 164 -14.63 -6.72 -18.15
N LEU A 165 -13.64 -6.06 -17.54
CA LEU A 165 -12.24 -6.45 -17.69
C LEU A 165 -11.99 -7.86 -17.16
N ARG A 166 -12.51 -8.17 -15.97
CA ARG A 166 -12.38 -9.50 -15.35
C ARG A 166 -13.05 -10.57 -16.20
N ASP A 167 -14.26 -10.31 -16.69
CA ASP A 167 -14.98 -11.26 -17.53
C ASP A 167 -14.26 -11.46 -18.86
N ALA A 168 -13.72 -10.41 -19.49
CA ALA A 168 -12.89 -10.53 -20.69
C ALA A 168 -11.65 -11.40 -20.45
N VAL A 169 -10.94 -11.21 -19.33
CA VAL A 169 -9.80 -12.06 -18.94
C VAL A 169 -10.24 -13.51 -18.71
N ALA A 170 -11.39 -13.72 -18.06
CA ALA A 170 -11.96 -15.05 -17.86
C ALA A 170 -12.31 -15.74 -19.18
N HIS A 171 -12.87 -15.01 -20.15
CA HIS A 171 -13.17 -15.51 -21.49
C HIS A 171 -11.91 -15.92 -22.24
N VAL A 172 -10.86 -15.09 -22.22
CA VAL A 172 -9.56 -15.41 -22.83
C VAL A 172 -8.97 -16.67 -22.18
N LYS A 173 -9.01 -16.77 -20.86
CA LYS A 173 -8.51 -17.94 -20.12
C LYS A 173 -9.31 -19.21 -20.41
N ALA A 174 -10.64 -19.10 -20.53
CA ALA A 174 -11.51 -20.22 -20.89
C ALA A 174 -11.19 -20.71 -22.31
N LYS A 175 -11.05 -19.78 -23.26
CA LYS A 175 -10.64 -20.08 -24.64
C LYS A 175 -9.28 -20.78 -24.72
N VAL A 176 -8.28 -20.31 -23.98
CA VAL A 176 -6.94 -20.94 -23.91
C VAL A 176 -7.01 -22.36 -23.33
N ARG A 177 -7.97 -22.63 -22.43
CA ARG A 177 -8.17 -23.96 -21.83
C ARG A 177 -9.10 -24.87 -22.63
N GLY A 178 -9.71 -24.38 -23.72
CA GLY A 178 -10.72 -25.14 -24.47
C GLY A 178 -12.01 -25.40 -23.66
N VAL A 179 -12.34 -24.54 -22.70
CA VAL A 179 -13.56 -24.65 -21.88
C VAL A 179 -14.52 -23.53 -22.26
N ASN A 180 -15.83 -23.80 -22.20
CA ASN A 180 -16.84 -22.77 -22.41
C ASN A 180 -16.71 -21.67 -21.36
N PRO A 181 -16.76 -20.39 -21.75
CA PRO A 181 -16.78 -19.30 -20.78
C PRO A 181 -18.05 -19.37 -19.92
N PRO A 182 -18.04 -18.76 -18.72
CA PRO A 182 -19.25 -18.65 -17.91
C PRO A 182 -20.34 -17.92 -18.71
N ALA A 183 -21.54 -18.50 -18.75
CA ALA A 183 -22.67 -17.98 -19.53
C ALA A 183 -23.32 -16.73 -18.89
N GLU A 184 -23.12 -16.53 -17.59
CA GLU A 184 -23.69 -15.42 -16.84
C GLU A 184 -22.64 -14.31 -16.70
N GLU A 185 -23.03 -13.08 -17.10
CA GLU A 185 -22.22 -11.90 -16.82
C GLU A 185 -22.07 -11.73 -15.31
N SER A 186 -20.83 -11.54 -14.87
CA SER A 186 -20.59 -11.23 -13.48
C SER A 186 -21.27 -9.91 -13.11
N ARG A 187 -21.66 -9.77 -11.84
CA ARG A 187 -22.20 -8.51 -11.32
C ARG A 187 -21.51 -8.12 -10.01
N VAL A 188 -21.54 -6.83 -9.69
CA VAL A 188 -21.14 -6.29 -8.39
C VAL A 188 -22.33 -5.68 -7.69
N TRP A 189 -22.30 -5.73 -6.37
CA TRP A 189 -23.34 -5.16 -5.51
C TRP A 189 -22.86 -3.87 -4.87
N HIS A 190 -23.81 -3.01 -4.47
CA HIS A 190 -23.51 -1.75 -3.78
C HIS A 190 -22.59 -1.92 -2.56
N ALA A 191 -22.75 -3.03 -1.82
CA ALA A 191 -21.87 -3.35 -0.68
C ALA A 191 -20.41 -3.59 -1.12
N ASP A 192 -20.20 -4.30 -2.23
CA ASP A 192 -18.85 -4.53 -2.77
C ASP A 192 -18.22 -3.24 -3.27
N VAL A 193 -19.01 -2.41 -3.94
CA VAL A 193 -18.56 -1.10 -4.41
C VAL A 193 -18.23 -0.19 -3.23
N PHE A 194 -19.08 -0.14 -2.20
CA PHE A 194 -18.83 0.59 -0.97
C PHE A 194 -17.52 0.15 -0.30
N GLN A 195 -17.27 -1.16 -0.22
CA GLN A 195 -16.03 -1.69 0.33
C GLN A 195 -14.80 -1.33 -0.52
N ALA A 196 -14.92 -1.39 -1.85
CA ALA A 196 -13.86 -0.96 -2.76
C ALA A 196 -13.58 0.54 -2.62
N LEU A 197 -14.61 1.37 -2.54
CA LEU A 197 -14.50 2.81 -2.30
C LEU A 197 -13.87 3.12 -0.94
N ALA A 198 -14.27 2.42 0.11
CA ALA A 198 -13.66 2.55 1.43
C ALA A 198 -12.16 2.19 1.37
N ALA A 199 -11.82 1.07 0.70
CA ALA A 199 -10.45 0.61 0.51
C ALA A 199 -9.58 1.64 -0.21
N VAL A 200 -10.09 2.19 -1.31
CA VAL A 200 -9.38 3.20 -2.11
C VAL A 200 -9.23 4.52 -1.35
N ASN A 201 -10.24 4.94 -0.58
CA ASN A 201 -10.18 6.14 0.25
C ASN A 201 -9.43 5.94 1.59
N ARG A 202 -8.80 4.77 1.80
CA ARG A 202 -8.04 4.45 3.01
C ARG A 202 -8.86 4.53 4.31
N MET A 203 -10.18 4.29 4.23
CA MET A 203 -11.08 4.31 5.38
C MET A 203 -10.91 3.05 6.24
N VAL A 204 -9.90 3.04 7.11
CA VAL A 204 -9.47 1.83 7.85
C VAL A 204 -10.60 1.22 8.67
N THR A 205 -11.49 2.04 9.25
CA THR A 205 -12.61 1.55 10.08
C THR A 205 -13.62 0.71 9.30
N LEU A 206 -13.74 0.96 8.00
CA LEU A 206 -14.66 0.26 7.11
C LEU A 206 -14.04 -0.99 6.48
N ILE A 207 -12.72 -1.01 6.30
CA ILE A 207 -12.05 -2.08 5.55
C ILE A 207 -11.65 -3.24 6.45
N GLU A 208 -11.26 -2.97 7.70
CA GLU A 208 -10.63 -3.97 8.57
C GLU A 208 -11.50 -5.21 8.80
N LYS A 209 -12.83 -5.05 8.86
CA LYS A 209 -13.78 -6.14 9.08
C LYS A 209 -14.28 -6.84 7.83
N ASN A 210 -13.93 -6.40 6.62
CA ASN A 210 -14.48 -6.96 5.38
C ASN A 210 -14.18 -8.45 5.20
N LEU A 211 -12.93 -8.86 5.47
CA LEU A 211 -12.56 -10.27 5.36
C LEU A 211 -13.22 -11.11 6.46
N VAL A 212 -13.29 -10.60 7.70
CA VAL A 212 -13.96 -11.30 8.81
C VAL A 212 -15.42 -11.52 8.51
N TRP A 213 -16.10 -10.48 8.00
CA TRP A 213 -17.48 -10.58 7.55
C TRP A 213 -17.66 -11.63 6.45
N SER A 214 -16.80 -11.61 5.43
CA SER A 214 -16.82 -12.59 4.33
C SER A 214 -16.57 -14.03 4.81
N LEU A 215 -15.68 -14.21 5.79
CA LEU A 215 -15.41 -15.50 6.43
C LEU A 215 -16.63 -16.01 7.20
N ASN A 216 -17.30 -15.15 7.96
CA ASN A 216 -18.49 -15.54 8.73
C ASN A 216 -19.66 -15.90 7.81
N ARG A 217 -19.88 -15.15 6.72
CA ARG A 217 -20.83 -15.54 5.67
C ARG A 217 -20.47 -16.87 5.02
N ALA A 218 -19.18 -17.10 4.75
CA ALA A 218 -18.74 -18.38 4.20
C ALA A 218 -19.00 -19.54 5.17
N ARG A 219 -18.85 -19.34 6.49
CA ARG A 219 -19.20 -20.34 7.51
C ARG A 219 -20.70 -20.66 7.52
N GLU A 220 -21.56 -19.66 7.36
CA GLU A 220 -23.01 -19.87 7.26
C GLU A 220 -23.37 -20.70 6.02
N PHE A 221 -22.71 -20.46 4.88
CA PHE A 221 -22.89 -21.30 3.70
C PHE A 221 -22.40 -22.73 3.92
N CYS A 222 -21.26 -22.92 4.59
CA CYS A 222 -20.78 -24.26 4.98
C CYS A 222 -21.79 -24.97 5.89
N ALA A 223 -22.36 -24.27 6.88
CA ALA A 223 -23.36 -24.83 7.79
C ALA A 223 -24.63 -25.30 7.05
N ASN A 224 -24.96 -24.68 5.92
CA ASN A 224 -26.06 -25.05 5.04
C ASN A 224 -25.66 -26.04 3.93
N ASN A 225 -24.47 -26.65 4.00
CA ASN A 225 -23.88 -27.53 2.98
C ASN A 225 -23.65 -26.90 1.60
N ASP A 226 -23.69 -25.56 1.47
CA ASP A 226 -23.39 -24.82 0.23
C ASP A 226 -21.90 -24.43 0.17
N PHE A 227 -21.03 -25.44 0.11
CA PHE A 227 -19.58 -25.24 0.06
C PHE A 227 -19.13 -24.49 -1.19
N TYR A 228 -19.80 -24.69 -2.32
CA TYR A 228 -19.45 -23.97 -3.56
C TYR A 228 -19.56 -22.46 -3.34
N ARG A 229 -20.69 -21.99 -2.80
CA ARG A 229 -20.89 -20.56 -2.52
C ARG A 229 -19.93 -20.05 -1.45
N ALA A 230 -19.69 -20.83 -0.40
CA ALA A 230 -18.71 -20.49 0.65
C ALA A 230 -17.32 -20.20 0.07
N TYR A 231 -16.76 -21.15 -0.69
CA TYR A 231 -15.44 -21.01 -1.29
C TYR A 231 -15.41 -19.94 -2.39
N ASN A 232 -16.49 -19.76 -3.15
CA ASN A 232 -16.57 -18.71 -4.16
C ASN A 232 -16.58 -17.30 -3.55
N THR A 233 -17.35 -17.08 -2.48
CA THR A 233 -17.34 -15.81 -1.72
C THR A 233 -15.95 -15.53 -1.17
N LEU A 234 -15.34 -16.51 -0.49
CA LEU A 234 -14.02 -16.33 0.11
C LEU A 234 -12.92 -16.12 -0.92
N ALA A 235 -12.93 -16.87 -2.03
CA ALA A 235 -11.93 -16.73 -3.09
C ALA A 235 -12.00 -15.35 -3.75
N SER A 236 -13.21 -14.87 -4.04
CA SER A 236 -13.41 -13.55 -4.64
C SER A 236 -12.93 -12.43 -3.70
N GLU A 237 -13.28 -12.49 -2.42
CA GLU A 237 -12.84 -11.48 -1.46
C GLU A 237 -11.32 -11.50 -1.26
N PHE A 238 -10.74 -12.69 -1.12
CA PHE A 238 -9.32 -12.82 -0.90
C PHE A 238 -8.49 -12.44 -2.14
N GLU A 239 -9.02 -12.64 -3.35
CA GLU A 239 -8.45 -12.10 -4.59
C GLU A 239 -8.42 -10.57 -4.58
N ARG A 240 -9.52 -9.90 -4.19
CA ARG A 240 -9.55 -8.43 -4.06
C ARG A 240 -8.53 -7.93 -3.04
N VAL A 241 -8.44 -8.60 -1.90
CA VAL A 241 -7.43 -8.31 -0.87
C VAL A 241 -6.02 -8.47 -1.45
N CYS A 242 -5.74 -9.54 -2.18
CA CYS A 242 -4.46 -9.78 -2.83
C CYS A 242 -4.13 -8.68 -3.86
N GLN A 243 -5.07 -8.33 -4.74
CA GLN A 243 -4.90 -7.28 -5.74
C GLN A 243 -4.61 -5.92 -5.09
N ARG A 244 -5.29 -5.57 -4.00
CA ARG A 244 -5.00 -4.35 -3.24
C ARG A 244 -3.58 -4.36 -2.68
N HIS A 245 -3.13 -5.48 -2.11
CA HIS A 245 -1.76 -5.58 -1.59
C HIS A 245 -0.70 -5.49 -2.68
N ILE A 246 -0.96 -6.02 -3.88
CA ILE A 246 -0.08 -5.86 -5.03
C ILE A 246 -0.08 -4.41 -5.53
N LEU A 247 -1.25 -3.90 -5.93
CA LEU A 247 -1.35 -2.63 -6.65
C LEU A 247 -1.09 -1.40 -5.78
N VAL A 248 -1.54 -1.42 -4.53
CA VAL A 248 -1.43 -0.26 -3.62
C VAL A 248 -0.26 -0.44 -2.67
N ASN A 249 -0.18 -1.57 -1.97
CA ASN A 249 0.83 -1.68 -0.91
C ASN A 249 2.24 -1.96 -1.46
N LEU A 250 2.36 -2.84 -2.45
CA LEU A 250 3.67 -3.16 -3.02
C LEU A 250 4.11 -2.08 -4.03
N LEU A 251 3.28 -1.76 -5.03
CA LEU A 251 3.69 -0.81 -6.07
C LEU A 251 3.74 0.64 -5.59
N GLU A 252 2.79 1.11 -4.78
CA GLU A 252 2.77 2.52 -4.32
C GLU A 252 3.52 2.67 -2.99
N LYS A 253 3.11 1.96 -1.93
CA LYS A 253 3.67 2.23 -0.58
C LYS A 253 5.12 1.77 -0.41
N ALA A 254 5.48 0.57 -0.88
CA ALA A 254 6.85 0.07 -0.70
C ALA A 254 7.83 0.90 -1.53
N TYR A 255 7.41 1.26 -2.73
CA TYR A 255 8.11 2.20 -3.59
C TYR A 255 8.33 3.56 -2.92
N MET A 256 7.25 4.19 -2.42
CA MET A 256 7.35 5.50 -1.76
C MET A 256 8.21 5.46 -0.50
N LEU A 257 8.14 4.38 0.28
CA LEU A 257 8.99 4.20 1.46
C LEU A 257 10.49 4.16 1.07
N GLU A 258 10.85 3.41 0.03
CA GLU A 258 12.24 3.34 -0.45
C GLU A 258 12.75 4.72 -0.93
N VAL A 259 11.93 5.44 -1.69
CA VAL A 259 12.25 6.80 -2.15
C VAL A 259 12.43 7.75 -0.97
N GLN A 260 11.50 7.72 0.00
CA GLN A 260 11.56 8.56 1.20
C GLN A 260 12.80 8.31 2.04
N VAL A 261 13.12 7.05 2.34
CA VAL A 261 14.32 6.70 3.11
C VAL A 261 15.59 7.17 2.40
N THR A 262 15.66 6.97 1.08
CA THR A 262 16.83 7.36 0.28
C THR A 262 17.01 8.88 0.23
N ILE A 263 15.93 9.64 0.02
CA ILE A 263 16.01 11.11 0.01
C ILE A 263 16.28 11.65 1.42
N PHE A 264 15.76 11.01 2.47
CA PHE A 264 16.08 11.35 3.84
C PHE A 264 17.58 11.17 4.12
N ALA A 265 18.18 10.06 3.69
CA ALA A 265 19.62 9.82 3.74
C ALA A 265 20.41 10.91 2.99
N ILE A 266 20.01 11.25 1.75
CA ILE A 266 20.61 12.34 0.97
C ILE A 266 20.53 13.67 1.72
N SER A 267 19.37 13.99 2.32
CA SER A 267 19.20 15.22 3.09
C SER A 267 20.14 15.31 4.30
N ARG A 268 20.39 14.19 4.97
CA ARG A 268 21.35 14.11 6.08
C ARG A 268 22.80 14.21 5.61
N CYS A 269 23.13 13.61 4.46
CA CYS A 269 24.44 13.73 3.82
C CYS A 269 24.76 15.20 3.47
N LEU A 270 23.79 15.94 2.95
CA LEU A 270 23.96 17.34 2.56
C LEU A 270 23.97 18.32 3.74
N ALA A 271 23.65 17.87 4.96
CA ALA A 271 23.74 18.71 6.15
C ALA A 271 25.22 18.89 6.57
N PRO A 272 25.63 20.08 7.03
CA PRO A 272 27.00 20.31 7.50
C PRO A 272 27.46 19.29 8.55
N ARG A 273 28.70 18.79 8.41
CA ARG A 273 29.24 17.69 9.22
C ARG A 273 29.60 18.12 10.65
N ASP A 274 29.84 19.41 10.85
CA ASP A 274 30.12 20.07 12.13
C ASP A 274 28.88 20.17 13.03
N LEU A 275 27.67 20.03 12.47
CA LEU A 275 26.44 20.04 13.24
C LEU A 275 26.23 18.73 14.02
N PRO A 276 25.69 18.80 15.25
CA PRO A 276 25.28 17.61 16.00
C PRO A 276 24.35 16.69 15.19
N PRO A 277 24.42 15.35 15.35
CA PRO A 277 23.66 14.39 14.54
C PRO A 277 22.14 14.61 14.49
N LEU A 278 21.56 15.15 15.55
CA LEU A 278 20.12 15.50 15.65
C LEU A 278 19.77 16.77 14.89
N GLN A 279 20.67 17.75 14.80
CA GLN A 279 20.45 18.98 14.04
C GLN A 279 20.59 18.74 12.52
N ARG A 280 21.27 17.67 12.12
CA ARG A 280 21.34 17.20 10.72
C ARG A 280 20.03 16.54 10.24
N VAL A 281 19.07 16.30 11.13
CA VAL A 281 17.78 15.68 10.79
C VAL A 281 16.83 16.73 10.22
N ASP A 282 16.38 16.51 8.98
CA ASP A 282 15.23 17.24 8.45
C ASP A 282 13.94 16.69 9.08
N TRP A 283 13.44 17.38 10.10
CA TRP A 283 12.28 16.92 10.88
C TRP A 283 11.00 16.75 10.05
N GLN A 284 10.83 17.49 8.95
CA GLN A 284 9.68 17.33 8.06
C GLN A 284 9.75 15.99 7.31
N MET A 285 10.94 15.65 6.79
CA MET A 285 11.16 14.35 6.15
C MET A 285 11.10 13.20 7.15
N ALA A 286 11.69 13.37 8.35
CA ALA A 286 11.68 12.36 9.39
C ALA A 286 10.24 12.04 9.87
N MET A 287 9.40 13.07 10.02
CA MET A 287 7.99 12.90 10.36
C MET A 287 7.23 12.16 9.26
N SER A 288 7.39 12.56 8.00
CA SER A 288 6.79 11.85 6.86
C SER A 288 7.21 10.38 6.85
N LEU A 289 8.50 10.13 7.02
CA LEU A 289 9.06 8.79 7.04
C LEU A 289 8.52 7.96 8.21
N GLY A 290 8.36 8.55 9.39
CA GLY A 290 7.76 7.91 10.56
C GLY A 290 6.31 7.49 10.32
N PHE A 291 5.50 8.35 9.71
CA PHE A 291 4.12 7.99 9.32
C PHE A 291 4.11 6.86 8.30
N THR A 292 4.95 6.92 7.28
CA THR A 292 5.03 5.88 6.24
C THR A 292 5.49 4.54 6.83
N PHE A 293 6.48 4.50 7.73
CA PHE A 293 6.85 3.26 8.44
C PHE A 293 5.70 2.70 9.28
N MET A 294 4.99 3.55 10.02
CA MET A 294 3.87 3.13 10.85
C MET A 294 2.72 2.56 10.00
N THR A 295 2.35 3.22 8.89
CA THR A 295 1.29 2.73 8.00
C THR A 295 1.72 1.48 7.24
N PHE A 296 3.01 1.35 6.90
CA PHE A 296 3.56 0.15 6.25
C PHE A 296 3.60 -1.05 7.21
N LEU A 297 4.00 -0.84 8.46
CA LEU A 297 3.96 -1.88 9.50
C LEU A 297 2.53 -2.39 9.71
N LYS A 298 1.53 -1.49 9.73
CA LYS A 298 0.12 -1.87 9.79
C LYS A 298 -0.29 -2.74 8.60
N VAL A 299 0.17 -2.42 7.39
CA VAL A 299 -0.10 -3.21 6.18
C VAL A 299 0.45 -4.63 6.29
N LEU A 300 1.70 -4.79 6.78
CA LEU A 300 2.30 -6.11 7.00
C LEU A 300 1.51 -6.94 8.02
N TYR A 301 1.16 -6.30 9.13
CA TYR A 301 0.36 -6.91 10.17
C TYR A 301 -1.01 -7.37 9.62
N ASP A 302 -1.71 -6.51 8.88
CA ASP A 302 -3.01 -6.85 8.30
C ASP A 302 -2.89 -8.00 7.29
N ALA A 303 -1.85 -8.00 6.46
CA ALA A 303 -1.60 -9.06 5.49
C ALA A 303 -1.36 -10.41 6.18
N ALA A 304 -0.47 -10.44 7.17
CA ALA A 304 -0.19 -11.66 7.93
C ALA A 304 -1.44 -12.20 8.64
N TRP A 305 -2.21 -11.31 9.27
CA TRP A 305 -3.45 -11.67 9.94
C TRP A 305 -4.52 -12.19 8.95
N GLN A 306 -4.74 -11.50 7.82
CA GLN A 306 -5.68 -11.92 6.78
C GLN A 306 -5.33 -13.31 6.23
N LEU A 307 -4.04 -13.55 5.95
CA LEU A 307 -3.55 -14.85 5.49
C LEU A 307 -3.83 -15.96 6.51
N ASN A 308 -3.57 -15.69 7.79
CA ASN A 308 -3.82 -16.65 8.87
C ASN A 308 -5.31 -16.97 9.01
N GLN A 309 -6.19 -15.97 8.92
CA GLN A 309 -7.63 -16.17 9.00
C GLN A 309 -8.17 -17.04 7.86
N VAL A 310 -7.71 -16.81 6.62
CA VAL A 310 -8.08 -17.65 5.47
C VAL A 310 -7.56 -19.08 5.63
N ARG A 311 -6.32 -19.24 6.09
CA ARG A 311 -5.75 -20.56 6.37
C ARG A 311 -6.61 -21.32 7.39
N LYS A 312 -6.89 -20.69 8.54
CA LYS A 312 -7.70 -21.26 9.61
C LYS A 312 -9.08 -21.70 9.09
N PHE A 313 -9.76 -20.85 8.32
CA PHE A 313 -11.04 -21.21 7.73
C PHE A 313 -10.96 -22.44 6.81
N VAL A 314 -9.96 -22.52 5.94
CA VAL A 314 -9.79 -23.65 5.02
C VAL A 314 -9.49 -24.95 5.78
N ASP A 315 -8.72 -24.87 6.86
CA ASP A 315 -8.38 -26.01 7.70
C ASP A 315 -9.59 -26.48 8.54
N GLU A 316 -10.42 -25.55 9.03
CA GLU A 316 -11.64 -25.85 9.80
C GLU A 316 -12.80 -26.40 8.94
N ASN A 317 -12.87 -26.05 7.66
CA ASN A 317 -14.02 -26.34 6.79
C ASN A 317 -13.64 -27.33 5.68
N GLU A 318 -13.15 -28.50 6.07
CA GLU A 318 -12.84 -29.56 5.12
C GLU A 318 -14.12 -30.07 4.43
N VAL A 319 -14.12 -30.03 3.10
CA VAL A 319 -15.27 -30.48 2.30
C VAL A 319 -15.38 -32.01 2.38
N PRO A 320 -16.54 -32.56 2.78
CA PRO A 320 -16.82 -33.99 2.75
C PRO A 320 -16.55 -34.63 1.38
N ALA A 321 -15.99 -35.84 1.37
CA ALA A 321 -15.56 -36.51 0.12
C ALA A 321 -16.72 -36.80 -0.85
N ASN A 322 -17.93 -37.04 -0.34
CA ASN A 322 -19.15 -37.22 -1.13
C ASN A 322 -19.52 -35.94 -1.89
N LEU A 323 -19.46 -34.77 -1.23
CA LEU A 323 -19.80 -33.49 -1.85
C LEU A 323 -18.77 -33.07 -2.91
N LYS A 324 -17.49 -33.40 -2.71
CA LYS A 324 -16.45 -33.18 -3.74
C LYS A 324 -16.74 -33.94 -5.03
N LYS A 325 -17.26 -35.17 -4.94
CA LYS A 325 -17.64 -35.97 -6.11
C LYS A 325 -18.90 -35.44 -6.79
N GLN A 326 -19.83 -34.89 -6.00
CA GLN A 326 -21.10 -34.38 -6.51
C GLN A 326 -20.95 -33.04 -7.25
N ASP A 327 -20.09 -32.14 -6.76
CA ASP A 327 -19.85 -30.85 -7.41
C ASP A 327 -18.35 -30.57 -7.60
N PRO A 328 -17.79 -30.86 -8.80
CA PRO A 328 -16.37 -30.65 -9.09
C PRO A 328 -15.97 -29.16 -9.06
N ARG A 329 -16.93 -28.23 -9.12
CA ARG A 329 -16.66 -26.78 -9.05
C ARG A 329 -16.14 -26.38 -7.66
N ILE A 330 -16.47 -27.15 -6.61
CA ILE A 330 -15.95 -26.91 -5.27
C ILE A 330 -14.43 -27.06 -5.25
N GLU A 331 -13.90 -28.13 -5.85
CA GLU A 331 -12.45 -28.37 -5.87
C GLU A 331 -11.72 -27.36 -6.76
N ASP A 332 -12.32 -26.92 -7.87
CA ASP A 332 -11.77 -25.82 -8.70
C ASP A 332 -11.66 -24.52 -7.89
N ARG A 333 -12.73 -24.11 -7.19
CA ARG A 333 -12.72 -22.89 -6.36
C ARG A 333 -11.74 -23.01 -5.18
N LYS A 334 -11.66 -24.19 -4.55
CA LYS A 334 -10.67 -24.46 -3.50
C LYS A 334 -9.24 -24.39 -4.07
N GLY A 335 -9.00 -24.92 -5.27
CA GLY A 335 -7.72 -24.84 -5.96
C GLY A 335 -7.33 -23.40 -6.32
N HIS A 336 -8.30 -22.60 -6.77
CA HIS A 336 -8.10 -21.18 -7.02
C HIS A 336 -7.71 -20.43 -5.74
N LEU A 337 -8.44 -20.64 -4.63
CA LEU A 337 -8.11 -20.05 -3.34
C LEU A 337 -6.70 -20.43 -2.85
N ARG A 338 -6.29 -21.70 -3.02
CA ARG A 338 -4.91 -22.14 -2.71
C ARG A 338 -3.87 -21.40 -3.55
N THR A 339 -4.14 -21.20 -4.83
CA THR A 339 -3.25 -20.45 -5.73
C THR A 339 -3.15 -18.99 -5.30
N THR A 340 -4.28 -18.32 -5.06
CA THR A 340 -4.32 -16.94 -4.57
C THR A 340 -3.58 -16.81 -3.24
N ARG A 341 -3.69 -17.79 -2.34
CA ARG A 341 -2.93 -17.85 -1.07
C ARG A 341 -1.42 -17.93 -1.26
N ARG A 342 -0.94 -18.69 -2.23
CA ARG A 342 0.50 -18.75 -2.54
C ARG A 342 0.99 -17.42 -3.09
N VAL A 343 0.25 -16.81 -4.02
CA VAL A 343 0.57 -15.48 -4.55
C VAL A 343 0.59 -14.45 -3.41
N PHE A 344 -0.42 -14.47 -2.55
CA PHE A 344 -0.50 -13.59 -1.39
C PHE A 344 0.68 -13.74 -0.43
N LEU A 345 1.12 -14.97 -0.17
CA LEU A 345 2.30 -15.24 0.65
C LEU A 345 3.57 -14.66 0.03
N VAL A 346 3.76 -14.80 -1.29
CA VAL A 346 4.89 -14.18 -2.00
C VAL A 346 4.84 -12.66 -1.86
N VAL A 347 3.67 -12.05 -2.03
CA VAL A 347 3.47 -10.59 -1.84
C VAL A 347 3.82 -10.17 -0.42
N LEU A 348 3.37 -10.92 0.60
CA LEU A 348 3.70 -10.64 2.00
C LEU A 348 5.22 -10.71 2.25
N ILE A 349 5.91 -11.71 1.69
CA ILE A 349 7.36 -11.84 1.79
C ILE A 349 8.06 -10.63 1.14
N LEU A 350 7.61 -10.21 -0.05
CA LEU A 350 8.17 -9.05 -0.74
C LEU A 350 7.95 -7.75 0.05
N LEU A 351 6.76 -7.54 0.61
CA LEU A 351 6.47 -6.40 1.47
C LEU A 351 7.36 -6.42 2.73
N ALA A 352 7.52 -7.58 3.37
CA ALA A 352 8.36 -7.72 4.56
C ALA A 352 9.84 -7.45 4.24
N ALA A 353 10.33 -7.96 3.11
CA ALA A 353 11.69 -7.70 2.64
C ALA A 353 11.90 -6.20 2.36
N ALA A 354 10.95 -5.53 1.69
CA ALA A 354 11.02 -4.09 1.45
C ALA A 354 11.05 -3.30 2.77
N PHE A 355 10.22 -3.67 3.75
CA PHE A 355 10.20 -3.02 5.07
C PHE A 355 11.53 -3.19 5.82
N VAL A 356 12.08 -4.41 5.85
CA VAL A 356 13.37 -4.69 6.50
C VAL A 356 14.48 -3.90 5.82
N HIS A 357 14.56 -3.94 4.49
CA HIS A 357 15.53 -3.18 3.70
C HIS A 357 15.45 -1.68 4.00
N CYS A 358 14.26 -1.09 3.91
CA CYS A 358 14.04 0.33 4.23
C CYS A 358 14.40 0.66 5.68
N SER A 359 14.09 -0.23 6.63
CA SER A 359 14.41 -0.03 8.06
C SER A 359 15.91 -0.03 8.30
N VAL A 360 16.64 -0.99 7.73
CA VAL A 360 18.10 -1.04 7.80
C VAL A 360 18.69 0.22 7.18
N LYS A 361 18.24 0.61 5.98
CA LYS A 361 18.71 1.83 5.32
C LYS A 361 18.44 3.09 6.14
N ALA A 362 17.28 3.20 6.78
CA ALA A 362 16.94 4.32 7.66
C ALA A 362 17.83 4.38 8.91
N VAL A 363 18.14 3.24 9.54
CA VAL A 363 19.09 3.17 10.67
C VAL A 363 20.50 3.49 10.21
N MET A 364 20.93 2.94 9.08
CA MET A 364 22.27 3.13 8.53
C MET A 364 22.51 4.58 8.08
N ALA A 365 21.47 5.35 7.79
CA ALA A 365 21.57 6.81 7.59
C ALA A 365 22.08 7.58 8.82
N PHE A 366 22.11 6.96 10.00
CA PHE A 366 22.73 7.51 11.22
C PHE A 366 24.10 6.89 11.53
N VAL A 367 24.39 5.70 10.97
CA VAL A 367 25.61 4.94 11.27
C VAL A 367 26.71 5.22 10.26
N CYS A 368 26.39 5.26 8.96
CA CYS A 368 27.36 5.54 7.91
C CYS A 368 27.78 7.02 7.94
N GLU A 369 29.08 7.29 7.75
CA GLU A 369 29.61 8.66 7.76
C GLU A 369 28.89 9.56 6.76
N ASP A 370 28.69 9.02 5.56
CA ASP A 370 27.99 9.68 4.46
C ASP A 370 26.48 9.45 4.45
N SER A 371 25.92 8.82 5.49
CA SER A 371 24.48 8.53 5.64
C SER A 371 23.88 7.64 4.54
N MET A 372 24.70 7.09 3.64
CA MET A 372 24.27 6.25 2.52
C MET A 372 24.57 4.78 2.80
N TRP A 373 23.62 3.91 2.47
CA TRP A 373 23.73 2.48 2.67
C TRP A 373 23.07 1.69 1.55
N ASP A 374 23.68 0.59 1.16
CA ASP A 374 23.13 -0.42 0.26
C ASP A 374 23.57 -1.85 0.66
N ILE A 375 22.97 -2.86 0.04
CA ILE A 375 23.31 -4.26 0.29
C ILE A 375 24.71 -4.55 -0.31
N PRO A 376 25.68 -5.04 0.48
CA PRO A 376 27.06 -5.27 0.04
C PRO A 376 27.18 -6.54 -0.83
N LEU A 377 26.55 -6.54 -2.00
CA LEU A 377 26.64 -7.62 -2.99
C LEU A 377 27.88 -7.49 -3.88
N ASP A 378 28.44 -6.30 -3.99
CA ASP A 378 29.61 -5.99 -4.81
C ASP A 378 30.50 -4.96 -4.10
N THR A 379 31.49 -5.45 -3.35
CA THR A 379 32.44 -4.60 -2.62
C THR A 379 33.34 -3.77 -3.55
N GLY A 380 33.33 -4.04 -4.87
CA GLY A 380 34.11 -3.30 -5.86
C GLY A 380 33.58 -1.90 -6.19
N LYS A 381 32.37 -1.55 -5.74
CA LYS A 381 31.68 -0.30 -6.10
C LYS A 381 31.79 0.82 -5.06
N GLY A 382 32.78 0.77 -4.18
CA GLY A 382 32.88 1.74 -3.08
C GLY A 382 31.83 1.51 -1.98
N ILE A 383 31.37 0.26 -1.84
CA ILE A 383 30.52 -0.18 -0.73
C ILE A 383 31.42 -0.96 0.24
N ASP A 384 31.47 -0.52 1.50
CA ASP A 384 32.21 -1.23 2.53
C ASP A 384 31.51 -2.55 2.92
N TRP A 385 32.16 -3.37 3.75
CA TRP A 385 31.59 -4.65 4.19
C TRP A 385 30.32 -4.50 5.05
N LYS A 386 30.05 -3.32 5.61
CA LYS A 386 28.83 -3.00 6.36
C LYS A 386 27.70 -2.50 5.45
N GLY A 387 28.00 -2.26 4.17
CA GLY A 387 27.07 -1.69 3.20
C GLY A 387 27.10 -0.16 3.13
N CYS A 388 27.99 0.52 3.86
CA CYS A 388 28.11 1.97 3.77
C CYS A 388 28.73 2.37 2.41
N VAL A 389 28.11 3.32 1.73
CA VAL A 389 28.55 3.80 0.42
C VAL A 389 29.47 5.01 0.62
N ASP A 390 30.71 4.92 0.15
CA ASP A 390 31.66 6.03 0.18
C ASP A 390 31.35 7.02 -0.96
N ILE A 391 30.89 8.22 -0.59
CA ILE A 391 30.62 9.32 -1.51
C ILE A 391 31.53 10.52 -1.24
N SER A 392 32.52 10.38 -0.37
CA SER A 392 33.45 11.44 0.06
C SER A 392 34.08 12.19 -1.13
N SER A 393 34.50 11.45 -2.17
CA SER A 393 35.06 12.01 -3.41
C SER A 393 34.11 12.97 -4.14
N SER A 394 32.80 12.74 -4.04
CA SER A 394 31.77 13.62 -4.63
C SER A 394 31.49 14.79 -3.71
N VAL A 395 31.28 14.51 -2.42
CA VAL A 395 30.87 15.50 -1.42
C VAL A 395 31.94 16.58 -1.24
N GLY A 396 33.22 16.23 -1.28
CA GLY A 396 34.31 17.20 -1.15
C GLY A 396 34.32 18.25 -2.26
N VAL A 397 34.16 17.83 -3.51
CA VAL A 397 34.05 18.74 -4.67
C VAL A 397 32.83 19.66 -4.54
N LEU A 398 31.74 19.10 -4.04
CA LEU A 398 30.45 19.77 -3.89
C LEU A 398 30.45 20.80 -2.75
N GLN A 399 31.04 20.47 -1.62
CA GLN A 399 31.14 21.39 -0.47
C GLN A 399 32.07 22.56 -0.77
N HIS A 400 33.15 22.34 -1.53
CA HIS A 400 34.02 23.43 -1.97
C HIS A 400 33.26 24.46 -2.81
N HIS A 401 32.48 24.00 -3.80
CA HIS A 401 31.66 24.90 -4.62
C HIS A 401 30.58 25.65 -3.83
N LEU A 402 29.95 25.01 -2.84
CA LEU A 402 28.94 25.66 -2.00
C LEU A 402 29.55 26.65 -1.01
N GLY A 403 30.75 26.38 -0.50
CA GLY A 403 31.48 27.27 0.40
C GLY A 403 31.86 28.59 -0.27
N ASP A 404 32.39 28.51 -1.50
CA ASP A 404 32.81 29.68 -2.27
C ASP A 404 31.63 30.63 -2.58
N GLN A 405 30.43 30.10 -2.81
CA GLN A 405 29.25 30.93 -3.10
C GLN A 405 28.63 31.61 -1.88
N ASN A 406 28.67 30.98 -0.70
CA ASN A 406 28.17 31.59 0.52
C ASN A 406 29.06 32.74 1.03
N HIS A 407 30.30 32.84 0.54
CA HIS A 407 31.14 34.02 0.75
C HIS A 407 30.89 35.13 -0.29
N ALA A 408 30.25 34.82 -1.42
CA ALA A 408 29.93 35.78 -2.47
C ALA A 408 28.54 36.42 -2.34
N ARG A 409 27.68 35.91 -1.44
CA ARG A 409 26.39 36.50 -1.05
C ARG A 409 26.46 37.02 0.36
#